data_AF-A0A965VNG6-F1
#
_entry.id   AF-A0A965VNG6-F1
#
_cell.length_a   1.000
_cell.length_b   1.000
_cell.length_c   1.000
_cell.angle_alpha   90.00
_cell.angle_beta   90.00
_cell.angle_gamma   90.00
#
_symmetry.space_group_name_H-M   'P 1'
#
loop_
_entity.id
_entity.type
_entity.pdbx_description
1 polymer ?
#
loop_
_entity_poly.entity_id
_entity_poly.type
_entity_poly.pdbx_seq_one_letter_code
_entity_poly.pdbx_strand_id
1 'polypeptide(L)'
;MEVFDNVGGEFFPFQRIDGAQIQKGVVGTFACCEFVQRIAFLGSGRNEAPGIYLGANATTEKISSQEIDMLLLTYTEAQLAVVKLEARNDRAHQHLYVHLPDRTIVFDEQASRELKSLVWFTLTSTVVGFSQYRARNFVWAYDKWLVGDPQSSSIGYCDNTIGSHWGQKVRWEFSTIIVYNQSLGAIFHQMELVSLTGRVQVGLNPQISTSYSKDGASWSQDRFTSVGTTGATQKRITWFQMGNMRNWRIQRFRGDTDAHISIARLEAQIEPLAA
;
A
#
# COMPACT_ATOMS: atom_id res chain seq x y z
N MET A 1 18.41 1.51 20.33
CA MET A 1 19.39 1.68 19.24
C MET A 1 20.47 2.64 19.71
N GLU A 2 21.74 2.29 19.49
CA GLU A 2 22.90 3.09 19.87
C GLU A 2 23.64 3.53 18.61
N VAL A 3 24.16 4.76 18.62
CA VAL A 3 24.94 5.31 17.50
C VAL A 3 26.41 5.26 17.87
N PHE A 4 27.22 4.76 16.94
CA PHE A 4 28.67 4.68 17.08
C PHE A 4 29.35 5.51 16.00
N ASP A 5 30.41 6.23 16.37
CA ASP A 5 31.28 6.95 15.44
C ASP A 5 32.58 6.18 15.22
N ASN A 6 33.14 6.24 14.01
CA ASN A 6 34.42 5.62 13.70
C ASN A 6 35.55 6.59 14.07
N VAL A 7 36.19 6.36 15.21
CA VAL A 7 37.28 7.18 15.74
C VAL A 7 38.67 6.64 15.37
N GLY A 8 38.75 5.56 14.58
CA GLY A 8 40.02 5.04 14.06
C GLY A 8 40.96 4.40 15.10
N GLY A 9 40.43 3.94 16.24
CA GLY A 9 41.23 3.29 17.30
C GLY A 9 41.72 1.88 16.94
N GLU A 10 42.83 1.43 17.56
CA GLU A 10 43.29 0.05 17.45
C GLU A 10 42.34 -0.92 18.21
N PHE A 11 42.08 -2.09 17.64
CA PHE A 11 41.19 -3.18 18.11
C PHE A 11 39.67 -2.96 18.00
N PHE A 12 39.11 -1.85 18.51
CA PHE A 12 37.69 -1.51 18.32
C PHE A 12 37.56 -0.03 17.88
N PRO A 13 37.43 0.23 16.57
CA PRO A 13 37.50 1.58 16.04
C PRO A 13 36.23 2.41 16.26
N PHE A 14 35.17 1.82 16.83
CA PHE A 14 33.87 2.46 17.02
C PHE A 14 33.68 2.91 18.47
N GLN A 15 33.32 4.17 18.70
CA GLN A 15 32.95 4.67 20.03
C GLN A 15 31.49 5.12 20.06
N ARG A 16 30.81 4.85 21.18
CA ARG A 16 29.42 5.31 21.38
C ARG A 16 29.39 6.84 21.40
N ILE A 17 28.41 7.42 20.70
CA ILE A 17 28.11 8.85 20.82
C ILE A 17 27.17 9.02 22.02
N ASP A 18 27.69 9.60 23.10
CA ASP A 18 26.88 9.92 24.27
C ASP A 18 25.77 10.93 23.90
N GLY A 19 24.53 10.63 24.34
CA GLY A 19 23.35 11.45 24.02
C GLY A 19 22.62 11.09 22.73
N ALA A 20 23.15 10.19 21.89
CA ALA A 20 22.53 9.74 20.64
C ALA A 20 21.63 8.48 20.79
N GLN A 21 21.35 8.04 22.01
CA GLN A 21 20.65 6.78 22.27
C GLN A 21 19.14 6.88 22.02
N ILE A 22 18.61 5.95 21.23
CA ILE A 22 17.17 5.77 21.02
C ILE A 22 16.68 4.61 21.90
N GLN A 23 15.68 4.85 22.74
CA GLN A 23 15.09 3.86 23.67
C GLN A 23 14.12 2.86 23.00
N LYS A 24 14.24 2.67 21.68
CA LYS A 24 13.51 1.64 20.89
C LYS A 24 14.51 0.71 20.19
N GLY A 25 14.12 -0.56 20.09
CA GLY A 25 14.88 -1.62 19.42
C GLY A 25 14.30 -1.96 18.05
N VAL A 26 15.11 -2.61 17.21
CA VAL A 26 14.67 -3.18 15.93
C VAL A 26 14.30 -4.65 16.17
N VAL A 27 13.21 -5.13 15.58
CA VAL A 27 12.72 -6.50 15.79
C VAL A 27 13.59 -7.59 15.12
N GLY A 28 14.37 -7.23 14.11
CA GLY A 28 15.20 -8.17 13.36
C GLY A 28 16.27 -7.48 12.52
N THR A 29 17.26 -8.25 12.06
CA THR A 29 18.46 -7.73 11.38
C THR A 29 18.15 -6.88 10.16
N PHE A 30 17.17 -7.30 9.34
CA PHE A 30 16.76 -6.59 8.12
C PHE A 30 15.50 -5.74 8.32
N ALA A 31 15.01 -5.61 9.55
CA ALA A 31 13.81 -4.84 9.86
C ALA A 31 14.11 -3.34 10.04
N CYS A 32 15.17 -2.84 9.41
CA CYS A 32 15.55 -1.43 9.36
C CYS A 32 16.24 -1.09 8.03
N CYS A 33 16.17 0.18 7.62
CA CYS A 33 16.90 0.73 6.49
C CYS A 33 17.07 2.25 6.64
N GLU A 34 17.97 2.83 5.84
CA GLU A 34 17.99 4.27 5.65
C GLU A 34 16.80 4.69 4.77
N PHE A 35 16.05 5.69 5.23
CA PHE A 35 14.91 6.26 4.53
C PHE A 35 14.85 7.76 4.79
N VAL A 36 14.92 8.58 3.72
CA VAL A 36 14.85 10.05 3.79
C VAL A 36 15.85 10.63 4.81
N GLN A 37 17.11 10.16 4.73
CA GLN A 37 18.22 10.54 5.63
C GLN A 37 17.97 10.25 7.12
N ARG A 38 16.99 9.40 7.42
CA ARG A 38 16.64 8.92 8.76
C ARG A 38 16.70 7.40 8.77
N ILE A 39 16.72 6.78 9.94
CA ILE A 39 16.65 5.32 10.04
C ILE A 39 15.20 4.91 10.21
N ALA A 40 14.61 4.27 9.20
CA ALA A 40 13.32 3.62 9.33
C ALA A 40 13.54 2.23 9.95
N PHE A 41 12.73 1.88 10.95
CA PHE A 41 12.78 0.55 11.57
C PHE A 41 11.43 0.09 12.08
N LEU A 42 11.22 -1.23 12.01
CA LEU A 42 10.14 -1.93 12.69
C LEU A 42 10.65 -2.45 14.04
N GLY A 43 9.95 -2.15 15.11
CA GLY A 43 10.29 -2.64 16.44
C GLY A 43 9.49 -1.99 17.55
N SER A 44 10.01 -1.95 18.76
CA SER A 44 9.30 -1.44 19.94
C SER A 44 10.26 -0.92 21.01
N GLY A 45 9.73 -0.12 21.94
CA GLY A 45 10.36 0.22 23.20
C GLY A 45 9.88 -0.68 24.35
N ARG A 46 10.38 -0.41 25.54
CA ARG A 46 9.92 -1.09 26.76
C ARG A 46 8.44 -0.78 27.00
N ASN A 47 7.64 -1.82 27.26
CA ASN A 47 6.19 -1.74 27.50
C ASN A 47 5.37 -1.24 26.29
N GLU A 48 5.84 -1.49 25.08
CA GLU A 48 5.14 -1.09 23.85
C GLU A 48 4.97 -2.28 22.90
N ALA A 49 3.88 -2.26 22.13
CA ALA A 49 3.69 -3.15 20.99
C ALA A 49 4.60 -2.76 19.80
N PRO A 50 4.88 -3.70 18.87
CA PRO A 50 5.58 -3.39 17.64
C PRO A 50 4.90 -2.26 16.83
N GLY A 51 5.73 -1.38 16.28
CA GLY A 51 5.32 -0.29 15.40
C GLY A 51 6.46 0.10 14.46
N ILE A 52 6.19 1.03 13.55
CA ILE A 52 7.18 1.49 12.57
C ILE A 52 7.55 2.93 12.91
N TYR A 53 8.85 3.18 12.98
CA TYR A 53 9.42 4.43 13.47
C TYR A 53 10.48 4.97 12.52
N LEU A 54 10.62 6.29 12.49
CA LEU A 54 11.77 7.00 11.96
C LEU A 54 12.64 7.48 13.14
N GLY A 55 13.88 7.03 13.18
CA GLY A 55 14.89 7.46 14.13
C GLY A 55 15.78 8.54 13.54
N ALA A 56 15.93 9.66 14.25
CA ALA A 56 16.87 10.72 13.92
C ALA A 56 17.24 11.52 15.18
N ASN A 57 18.50 11.94 15.32
CA ASN A 57 18.97 12.83 16.39
C ASN A 57 18.51 12.39 17.80
N ALA A 58 18.71 11.11 18.15
CA ALA A 58 18.27 10.50 19.43
C ALA A 58 16.74 10.47 19.68
N THR A 59 15.93 10.92 18.72
CA THR A 59 14.47 10.92 18.80
C THR A 59 13.87 9.87 17.87
N THR A 60 12.63 9.48 18.17
CA THR A 60 11.85 8.57 17.31
C THR A 60 10.51 9.18 17.01
N GLU A 61 10.18 9.24 15.74
CA GLU A 61 8.87 9.60 15.22
C GLU A 61 8.13 8.32 14.81
N LYS A 62 6.90 8.13 15.28
CA LYS A 62 6.09 6.97 14.88
C LYS A 62 5.38 7.28 13.57
N ILE A 63 5.56 6.42 12.57
CA ILE A 63 4.92 6.54 11.26
C ILE A 63 3.89 5.44 10.97
N SER A 64 3.81 4.40 11.81
CA SER A 64 2.71 3.44 11.71
C SER A 64 1.39 4.07 12.20
N SER A 65 0.34 3.95 11.37
CA SER A 65 -1.02 4.30 11.76
C SER A 65 -1.63 3.21 12.65
N GLN A 66 -2.79 3.49 13.27
CA GLN A 66 -3.52 2.50 14.06
C GLN A 66 -3.83 1.22 13.27
N GLU A 67 -4.18 1.34 11.99
CA GLU A 67 -4.43 0.19 11.11
C GLU A 67 -3.17 -0.66 10.92
N ILE A 68 -2.02 -0.01 10.72
CA ILE A 68 -0.74 -0.70 10.59
C ILE A 68 -0.35 -1.36 11.91
N ASP A 69 -0.54 -0.71 13.05
CA ASP A 69 -0.29 -1.31 14.36
C ASP A 69 -1.14 -2.56 14.59
N MET A 70 -2.45 -2.49 14.28
CA MET A 70 -3.35 -3.65 14.38
C MET A 70 -2.92 -4.78 13.45
N LEU A 71 -2.47 -4.45 12.24
CA LEU A 71 -1.93 -5.43 11.29
C LEU A 71 -0.66 -6.09 11.84
N LEU A 72 0.30 -5.32 12.38
CA LEU A 72 1.54 -5.86 12.94
C LEU A 72 1.28 -6.82 14.10
N LEU A 73 0.26 -6.55 14.92
CA LEU A 73 -0.16 -7.43 16.01
C LEU A 73 -0.76 -8.77 15.55
N THR A 74 -1.08 -8.94 14.27
CA THR A 74 -1.53 -10.22 13.73
C THR A 74 -0.39 -11.21 13.48
N TYR A 75 0.86 -10.75 13.48
CA TYR A 75 2.04 -11.58 13.28
C TYR A 75 2.73 -11.89 14.62
N THR A 76 3.37 -13.06 14.68
CA THR A 76 4.21 -13.42 15.82
C THR A 76 5.56 -12.70 15.78
N GLU A 77 6.22 -12.60 16.93
CA GLU A 77 7.57 -12.03 17.01
C GLU A 77 8.56 -12.74 16.07
N ALA A 78 8.51 -14.06 16.00
CA ALA A 78 9.35 -14.84 15.09
C ALA A 78 9.10 -14.51 13.60
N GLN A 79 7.85 -14.21 13.24
CA GLN A 79 7.51 -13.77 11.88
C GLN A 79 8.00 -12.34 11.60
N LEU A 80 7.91 -11.45 12.59
CA LEU A 80 8.37 -10.07 12.46
C LEU A 80 9.91 -9.97 12.43
N ALA A 81 10.62 -10.84 13.14
CA ALA A 81 12.08 -10.87 13.19
C ALA A 81 12.76 -11.13 11.83
N VAL A 82 12.03 -11.75 10.88
CA VAL A 82 12.53 -12.05 9.53
C VAL A 82 12.01 -11.06 8.46
N VAL A 83 11.29 -10.02 8.87
CA VAL A 83 10.83 -8.96 7.96
C VAL A 83 12.02 -8.20 7.38
N LYS A 84 11.84 -7.75 6.14
CA LYS A 84 12.80 -6.88 5.46
C LYS A 84 12.19 -5.50 5.24
N LEU A 85 12.92 -4.45 5.59
CA LEU A 85 12.66 -3.08 5.19
C LEU A 85 13.58 -2.69 4.03
N GLU A 86 13.04 -1.95 3.07
CA GLU A 86 13.82 -1.33 2.01
C GLU A 86 13.22 -0.01 1.57
N ALA A 87 14.07 0.91 1.13
CA ALA A 87 13.67 2.22 0.64
C ALA A 87 13.83 2.28 -0.88
N ARG A 88 12.89 2.93 -1.56
CA ARG A 88 12.98 3.23 -3.00
C ARG A 88 12.50 4.64 -3.26
N ASN A 89 13.35 5.44 -3.87
CA ASN A 89 12.97 6.76 -4.37
C ASN A 89 12.70 6.63 -5.86
N ASP A 90 11.44 6.66 -6.27
CA ASP A 90 11.04 6.56 -7.67
C ASP A 90 10.27 7.82 -8.08
N ARG A 91 10.83 8.57 -9.03
CA ARG A 91 10.29 9.87 -9.49
C ARG A 91 10.12 10.84 -8.30
N ALA A 92 8.90 11.28 -8.04
CA ALA A 92 8.58 12.18 -6.93
C ALA A 92 8.28 11.43 -5.61
N HIS A 93 8.14 10.10 -5.65
CA HIS A 93 7.72 9.33 -4.49
C HIS A 93 8.92 8.75 -3.73
N GLN A 94 8.83 8.83 -2.40
CA GLN A 94 9.78 8.25 -1.46
C GLN A 94 9.06 7.12 -0.73
N HIS A 95 9.34 5.88 -1.13
CA HIS A 95 8.64 4.69 -0.65
C HIS A 95 9.49 3.91 0.35
N LEU A 96 8.91 3.64 1.52
CA LEU A 96 9.44 2.69 2.50
C LEU A 96 8.63 1.40 2.41
N TYR A 97 9.25 0.34 1.93
CA TYR A 97 8.68 -1.01 1.83
C TYR A 97 8.94 -1.78 3.12
N VAL A 98 7.88 -2.40 3.65
CA VAL A 98 7.95 -3.30 4.81
C VAL A 98 7.40 -4.65 4.37
N HIS A 99 8.31 -5.57 4.11
CA HIS A 99 7.98 -6.89 3.59
C HIS A 99 7.57 -7.86 4.68
N LEU A 100 6.27 -7.91 4.95
CA LEU A 100 5.64 -8.89 5.83
C LEU A 100 5.60 -10.28 5.16
N PRO A 101 5.29 -11.35 5.92
CA PRO A 101 5.23 -12.71 5.39
C PRO A 101 4.23 -12.91 4.23
N ASP A 102 3.03 -12.33 4.33
CA ASP A 102 1.92 -12.53 3.39
C ASP A 102 1.61 -11.30 2.52
N ARG A 103 2.25 -10.15 2.74
CA ARG A 103 2.04 -8.91 1.99
C ARG A 103 3.21 -7.95 2.16
N THR A 104 3.20 -6.83 1.46
CA THR A 104 4.12 -5.72 1.73
C THR A 104 3.31 -4.47 1.93
N ILE A 105 3.52 -3.79 3.06
CA ILE A 105 2.95 -2.46 3.29
C ILE A 105 3.99 -1.43 2.88
N VAL A 106 3.55 -0.36 2.24
CA VAL A 106 4.42 0.69 1.73
C VAL A 106 3.94 2.02 2.27
N PHE A 107 4.85 2.75 2.90
CA PHE A 107 4.66 4.14 3.30
C PHE A 107 5.16 5.07 2.21
N ASP A 108 4.35 6.06 1.85
CA ASP A 108 4.72 7.10 0.91
C ASP A 108 4.93 8.42 1.65
N GLU A 109 6.19 8.82 1.85
CA GLU A 109 6.50 10.03 2.61
C GLU A 109 6.09 11.29 1.86
N GLN A 110 6.29 11.33 0.54
CA GLN A 110 5.94 12.51 -0.25
C GLN A 110 4.41 12.72 -0.23
N ALA A 111 3.63 11.66 -0.47
CA ALA A 111 2.18 11.74 -0.42
C ALA A 111 1.69 12.09 0.99
N SER A 112 2.34 11.55 2.03
CA SER A 112 1.98 11.83 3.42
C SER A 112 2.19 13.28 3.81
N ARG A 113 3.29 13.87 3.36
CA ARG A 113 3.61 15.28 3.58
C ARG A 113 2.63 16.21 2.86
N GLU A 114 2.28 15.91 1.62
CA GLU A 114 1.34 16.72 0.83
C GLU A 114 -0.09 16.66 1.38
N LEU A 115 -0.56 15.47 1.74
CA LEU A 115 -1.90 15.26 2.28
C LEU A 115 -2.00 15.56 3.78
N LYS A 116 -0.87 15.81 4.45
CA LYS A 116 -0.76 16.00 5.92
C LYS A 116 -1.41 14.85 6.70
N SER A 117 -1.27 13.63 6.19
CA SER A 117 -1.84 12.41 6.75
C SER A 117 -0.97 11.24 6.36
N LEU A 118 -0.83 10.21 7.20
CA LEU A 118 0.00 9.05 6.90
C LEU A 118 -0.62 8.21 5.77
N VAL A 119 0.05 8.15 4.64
CA VAL A 119 -0.37 7.40 3.44
C VAL A 119 0.34 6.06 3.40
N TRP A 120 -0.45 5.00 3.54
CA TRP A 120 -0.01 3.63 3.44
C TRP A 120 -0.80 2.91 2.35
N PHE A 121 -0.15 2.02 1.61
CA PHE A 121 -0.82 1.10 0.70
C PHE A 121 -0.21 -0.31 0.80
N THR A 122 -0.96 -1.31 0.37
CA THR A 122 -0.55 -2.71 0.43
C THR A 122 -0.27 -3.25 -0.97
N LEU A 123 0.85 -3.96 -1.11
CA LEU A 123 1.24 -4.72 -2.27
C LEU A 123 1.17 -6.22 -1.97
N THR A 124 0.65 -6.99 -2.92
CA THR A 124 0.55 -8.45 -2.85
C THR A 124 0.70 -9.04 -4.26
N SER A 125 0.96 -10.34 -4.38
CA SER A 125 1.14 -11.02 -5.69
C SER A 125 0.14 -12.16 -5.83
N THR A 126 -1.15 -11.84 -5.71
CA THR A 126 -2.28 -12.78 -5.84
C THR A 126 -3.53 -12.04 -6.34
N VAL A 127 -4.48 -12.80 -6.88
CA VAL A 127 -5.84 -12.35 -7.24
C VAL A 127 -6.84 -12.45 -6.09
N VAL A 128 -6.56 -13.27 -5.07
CA VAL A 128 -7.45 -13.48 -3.92
C VAL A 128 -6.64 -13.47 -2.63
N GLY A 129 -7.16 -12.76 -1.62
CA GLY A 129 -6.52 -12.67 -0.31
C GLY A 129 -5.15 -11.98 -0.36
N PHE A 130 -4.24 -12.43 0.48
CA PHE A 130 -2.89 -11.91 0.56
C PHE A 130 -1.88 -13.04 0.35
N SER A 131 -0.89 -12.74 -0.48
CA SER A 131 0.30 -13.56 -0.70
C SER A 131 1.53 -12.67 -0.72
N GLN A 132 2.67 -13.30 -0.39
CA GLN A 132 3.98 -12.65 -0.40
C GLN A 132 4.17 -11.82 -1.68
N TYR A 133 4.46 -10.53 -1.51
CA TYR A 133 4.82 -9.67 -2.62
C TYR A 133 6.19 -10.08 -3.18
N ARG A 134 6.23 -10.28 -4.49
CA ARG A 134 7.38 -10.90 -5.17
C ARG A 134 8.47 -9.92 -5.60
N ALA A 135 8.20 -8.62 -5.73
CA ALA A 135 9.28 -7.67 -6.03
C ALA A 135 9.97 -7.23 -4.74
N ARG A 136 11.23 -7.64 -4.56
CA ARG A 136 12.08 -7.25 -3.42
C ARG A 136 13.48 -6.90 -3.91
N ASN A 137 14.28 -6.22 -3.10
CA ASN A 137 15.67 -5.86 -3.40
C ASN A 137 15.76 -4.92 -4.61
N PHE A 138 15.03 -3.79 -4.57
CA PHE A 138 15.06 -2.81 -5.65
C PHE A 138 16.45 -2.22 -5.84
N VAL A 139 17.00 -2.34 -7.05
CA VAL A 139 18.28 -1.74 -7.45
C VAL A 139 18.11 -1.02 -8.77
N TRP A 140 18.54 0.25 -8.84
CA TRP A 140 18.58 0.99 -10.09
C TRP A 140 19.86 0.63 -10.86
N ALA A 141 19.72 -0.01 -12.02
CA ALA A 141 20.82 -0.34 -12.91
C ALA A 141 20.31 -0.53 -14.34
N TYR A 142 21.13 -0.20 -15.33
CA TYR A 142 20.78 -0.34 -16.76
C TYR A 142 19.45 0.35 -17.12
N ASP A 143 19.27 1.57 -16.62
CA ASP A 143 18.11 2.44 -16.86
C ASP A 143 16.75 1.85 -16.43
N LYS A 144 16.77 0.94 -15.45
CA LYS A 144 15.56 0.32 -14.89
C LYS A 144 15.74 -0.10 -13.43
N TRP A 145 14.61 -0.30 -12.77
CA TRP A 145 14.54 -0.93 -11.46
C TRP A 145 14.60 -2.45 -11.62
N LEU A 146 15.71 -3.05 -11.21
CA LEU A 146 15.86 -4.49 -11.07
C LEU A 146 15.30 -4.94 -9.72
N VAL A 147 14.68 -6.13 -9.71
CA VAL A 147 14.07 -6.73 -8.51
C VAL A 147 14.36 -8.22 -8.47
N GLY A 148 14.55 -8.78 -7.27
CA GLY A 148 14.64 -10.21 -7.04
C GLY A 148 13.30 -10.80 -6.63
N ASP A 149 13.03 -12.01 -7.09
CA ASP A 149 11.87 -12.81 -6.66
C ASP A 149 12.23 -13.66 -5.42
N PRO A 150 11.61 -13.48 -4.25
CA PRO A 150 11.90 -14.31 -3.08
C PRO A 150 11.40 -15.76 -3.22
N GLN A 151 10.57 -16.06 -4.23
CA GLN A 151 10.00 -17.40 -4.46
C GLN A 151 10.75 -18.20 -5.52
N SER A 152 11.73 -17.60 -6.19
CA SER A 152 12.56 -18.28 -7.19
C SER A 152 13.97 -17.69 -7.23
N SER A 153 14.80 -18.12 -8.17
CA SER A 153 16.11 -17.50 -8.44
C SER A 153 16.05 -16.42 -9.53
N SER A 154 14.84 -16.01 -9.94
CA SER A 154 14.65 -15.09 -11.05
C SER A 154 14.91 -13.65 -10.65
N ILE A 155 15.53 -12.90 -11.55
CA ILE A 155 15.63 -11.44 -11.48
C ILE A 155 14.63 -10.86 -12.49
N GLY A 156 13.79 -9.95 -12.02
CA GLY A 156 12.85 -9.19 -12.82
C GLY A 156 13.24 -7.71 -12.91
N TYR A 157 12.38 -6.93 -13.56
CA TYR A 157 12.46 -5.48 -13.56
C TYR A 157 11.05 -4.88 -13.57
N CYS A 158 10.92 -3.64 -13.10
CA CYS A 158 9.64 -2.92 -13.17
C CYS A 158 9.38 -2.43 -14.60
N ASP A 159 8.19 -2.69 -15.10
CA ASP A 159 7.70 -2.24 -16.41
C ASP A 159 6.34 -1.56 -16.23
N ASN A 160 6.19 -0.37 -16.83
CA ASN A 160 4.96 0.42 -16.75
C ASN A 160 3.94 0.06 -17.84
N THR A 161 4.27 -0.87 -18.74
CA THR A 161 3.40 -1.31 -19.83
C THR A 161 2.54 -2.52 -19.46
N ILE A 162 2.93 -3.27 -18.43
CA ILE A 162 2.22 -4.46 -17.94
C ILE A 162 1.94 -4.35 -16.44
N GLY A 163 0.84 -4.95 -15.98
CA GLY A 163 0.53 -5.04 -14.55
C GLY A 163 0.91 -6.37 -13.90
N SER A 164 1.16 -7.42 -14.70
CA SER A 164 1.36 -8.77 -14.18
C SER A 164 2.67 -8.93 -13.41
N HIS A 165 2.68 -9.81 -12.42
CA HIS A 165 3.88 -10.17 -11.66
C HIS A 165 4.38 -11.52 -12.16
N TRP A 166 5.52 -11.55 -12.86
CA TRP A 166 6.07 -12.77 -13.47
C TRP A 166 5.04 -13.51 -14.35
N GLY A 167 4.28 -12.74 -15.16
CA GLY A 167 3.23 -13.28 -16.03
C GLY A 167 1.94 -13.69 -15.32
N GLN A 168 1.87 -13.60 -13.99
CA GLN A 168 0.66 -13.90 -13.22
C GLN A 168 -0.17 -12.64 -12.97
N LYS A 169 -1.49 -12.79 -13.04
CA LYS A 169 -2.42 -11.70 -12.72
C LYS A 169 -2.38 -11.38 -11.23
N VAL A 170 -2.57 -10.11 -10.91
CA VAL A 170 -2.62 -9.62 -9.54
C VAL A 170 -3.84 -8.72 -9.39
N ARG A 171 -4.40 -8.64 -8.19
CA ARG A 171 -5.52 -7.73 -7.92
C ARG A 171 -5.05 -6.32 -7.56
N TRP A 172 -5.88 -5.34 -7.88
CA TRP A 172 -5.88 -4.05 -7.20
C TRP A 172 -7.22 -3.85 -6.52
N GLU A 173 -7.21 -3.13 -5.40
CA GLU A 173 -8.39 -2.87 -4.58
C GLU A 173 -8.22 -1.53 -3.88
N PHE A 174 -9.28 -0.72 -3.85
CA PHE A 174 -9.34 0.46 -2.99
C PHE A 174 -10.77 0.70 -2.53
N SER A 175 -10.91 1.40 -1.41
CA SER A 175 -12.21 1.78 -0.85
C SER A 175 -12.30 3.29 -0.69
N THR A 176 -13.53 3.81 -0.68
CA THR A 176 -13.79 5.22 -0.37
C THR A 176 -13.73 5.46 1.12
N ILE A 177 -13.62 6.73 1.51
CA ILE A 177 -14.01 7.15 2.84
C ILE A 177 -15.52 6.88 3.07
N ILE A 178 -15.94 6.94 4.33
CA ILE A 178 -17.35 6.79 4.70
C ILE A 178 -18.15 7.96 4.11
N VAL A 179 -19.18 7.62 3.35
CA VAL A 179 -20.25 8.57 2.96
C VAL A 179 -21.24 8.61 4.10
N TYR A 180 -21.50 9.81 4.62
CA TYR A 180 -22.41 10.06 5.75
C TYR A 180 -23.24 11.31 5.47
N ASN A 181 -24.55 11.21 5.66
CA ASN A 181 -25.50 12.30 5.41
C ASN A 181 -26.23 12.69 6.70
N GLN A 182 -25.50 12.99 7.77
CA GLN A 182 -26.09 13.42 9.06
C GLN A 182 -27.17 12.45 9.58
N SER A 183 -26.91 11.15 9.44
CA SER A 183 -27.85 10.06 9.78
C SER A 183 -29.12 9.98 8.92
N LEU A 184 -29.26 10.80 7.88
CA LEU A 184 -30.30 10.67 6.88
C LEU A 184 -29.87 9.67 5.79
N GLY A 185 -30.87 9.05 5.17
CA GLY A 185 -30.62 8.14 4.06
C GLY A 185 -30.22 8.88 2.78
N ALA A 186 -29.75 8.13 1.79
CA ALA A 186 -29.54 8.61 0.44
C ALA A 186 -29.65 7.47 -0.57
N ILE A 187 -30.11 7.78 -1.79
CA ILE A 187 -30.17 6.86 -2.91
C ILE A 187 -28.98 7.11 -3.83
N PHE A 188 -28.27 6.04 -4.20
CA PHE A 188 -27.15 6.07 -5.12
C PHE A 188 -27.64 5.61 -6.48
N HIS A 189 -27.85 6.55 -7.39
CA HIS A 189 -28.38 6.26 -8.74
C HIS A 189 -27.29 5.69 -9.65
N GLN A 190 -26.14 6.36 -9.65
CA GLN A 190 -25.04 6.06 -10.54
C GLN A 190 -23.71 6.28 -9.84
N MET A 191 -22.73 5.43 -10.15
CA MET A 191 -21.33 5.67 -9.83
C MET A 191 -20.48 5.50 -11.08
N GLU A 192 -19.54 6.41 -11.30
CA GLU A 192 -18.62 6.37 -12.43
C GLU A 192 -17.17 6.49 -11.97
N LEU A 193 -16.36 5.53 -12.41
CA LEU A 193 -14.91 5.58 -12.23
C LEU A 193 -14.29 6.25 -13.46
N VAL A 194 -13.94 7.52 -13.31
CA VAL A 194 -13.26 8.28 -14.38
C VAL A 194 -11.82 7.80 -14.43
N SER A 195 -11.46 7.17 -15.56
CA SER A 195 -10.15 6.54 -15.74
C SER A 195 -9.71 6.58 -17.20
N LEU A 196 -8.41 6.43 -17.42
CA LEU A 196 -7.86 6.21 -18.76
C LEU A 196 -8.09 4.75 -19.17
N THR A 197 -9.01 4.53 -20.11
CA THR A 197 -9.40 3.21 -20.63
C THR A 197 -8.77 2.91 -21.99
N GLY A 198 -8.89 1.66 -22.46
CA GLY A 198 -8.42 1.23 -23.78
C GLY A 198 -6.99 0.66 -23.81
N ARG A 199 -6.25 0.69 -22.70
CA ARG A 199 -4.95 0.02 -22.54
C ARG A 199 -5.09 -1.42 -22.06
N VAL A 200 -5.75 -2.23 -22.89
CA VAL A 200 -6.03 -3.64 -22.60
C VAL A 200 -5.33 -4.50 -23.66
N GLN A 201 -4.81 -5.66 -23.29
CA GLN A 201 -4.23 -6.62 -24.24
C GLN A 201 -5.28 -7.07 -25.28
N VAL A 202 -4.84 -7.19 -26.55
CA VAL A 202 -5.71 -7.59 -27.66
C VAL A 202 -6.41 -8.93 -27.36
N GLY A 203 -7.72 -8.97 -27.62
CA GLY A 203 -8.56 -10.14 -27.40
C GLY A 203 -9.15 -10.26 -25.98
N LEU A 204 -8.76 -9.38 -25.05
CA LEU A 204 -9.33 -9.36 -23.71
C LEU A 204 -10.43 -8.30 -23.56
N ASN A 205 -11.37 -8.58 -22.66
CA ASN A 205 -12.39 -7.63 -22.20
C ASN A 205 -12.50 -7.69 -20.66
N PRO A 206 -11.54 -7.09 -19.95
CA PRO A 206 -11.47 -7.20 -18.50
C PRO A 206 -12.66 -6.53 -17.83
N GLN A 207 -13.01 -7.07 -16.67
CA GLN A 207 -14.08 -6.56 -15.84
C GLN A 207 -13.53 -6.11 -14.50
N ILE A 208 -14.12 -5.05 -13.97
CA ILE A 208 -13.88 -4.59 -12.63
C ILE A 208 -15.19 -4.58 -11.87
N SER A 209 -15.12 -4.73 -10.55
CA SER A 209 -16.29 -4.78 -9.71
C SER A 209 -16.34 -3.64 -8.72
N THR A 210 -17.57 -3.36 -8.30
CA THR A 210 -17.83 -2.51 -7.14
C THR A 210 -18.80 -3.20 -6.20
N SER A 211 -18.58 -3.04 -4.90
CA SER A 211 -19.47 -3.49 -3.83
C SER A 211 -19.47 -2.47 -2.71
N TYR A 212 -20.54 -2.45 -1.92
CA TYR A 212 -20.68 -1.52 -0.81
C TYR A 212 -20.92 -2.22 0.51
N SER A 213 -20.57 -1.54 1.58
CA SER A 213 -20.85 -1.95 2.95
C SER A 213 -21.60 -0.84 3.69
N LYS A 214 -22.54 -1.24 4.55
CA LYS A 214 -23.32 -0.34 5.43
C LYS A 214 -22.92 -0.43 6.90
N ASP A 215 -22.01 -1.36 7.21
CA ASP A 215 -21.55 -1.72 8.56
C ASP A 215 -20.02 -1.84 8.65
N GLY A 216 -19.31 -1.77 7.51
CA GLY A 216 -17.86 -1.93 7.43
C GLY A 216 -17.38 -3.38 7.49
N ALA A 217 -18.30 -4.34 7.70
CA ALA A 217 -18.00 -5.75 7.89
C ALA A 217 -18.60 -6.61 6.76
N SER A 218 -19.89 -6.43 6.49
CA SER A 218 -20.64 -7.15 5.47
C SER A 218 -20.64 -6.37 4.17
N TRP A 219 -20.34 -7.04 3.07
CA TRP A 219 -20.30 -6.45 1.74
C TRP A 219 -21.44 -6.97 0.87
N SER A 220 -22.01 -6.09 0.05
CA SER A 220 -22.97 -6.48 -0.98
C SER A 220 -22.34 -7.43 -2.00
N GLN A 221 -23.17 -8.10 -2.80
CA GLN A 221 -22.69 -8.80 -3.98
C GLN A 221 -21.93 -7.83 -4.89
N ASP A 222 -20.84 -8.32 -5.48
CA ASP A 222 -20.07 -7.58 -6.46
C ASP A 222 -20.89 -7.32 -7.72
N ARG A 223 -20.80 -6.08 -8.20
CA ARG A 223 -21.40 -5.67 -9.47
C ARG A 223 -20.28 -5.39 -10.45
N PHE A 224 -20.23 -6.17 -11.51
CA PHE A 224 -19.18 -6.09 -12.52
C PHE A 224 -19.56 -5.13 -13.65
N THR A 225 -18.56 -4.45 -14.19
CA THR A 225 -18.67 -3.68 -15.43
C THR A 225 -17.37 -3.86 -16.23
N SER A 226 -17.47 -3.79 -17.55
CA SER A 226 -16.30 -3.88 -18.45
C SER A 226 -15.54 -2.55 -18.49
N VAL A 227 -14.21 -2.62 -18.48
CA VAL A 227 -13.33 -1.45 -18.68
C VAL A 227 -13.12 -1.11 -20.16
N GLY A 228 -13.73 -1.88 -21.06
CA GLY A 228 -13.54 -1.81 -22.50
C GLY A 228 -12.45 -2.75 -23.02
N THR A 229 -12.38 -2.87 -24.34
CA THR A 229 -11.34 -3.64 -25.05
C THR A 229 -10.18 -2.72 -25.46
N THR A 230 -9.16 -3.28 -26.12
CA THR A 230 -8.06 -2.51 -26.71
C THR A 230 -8.59 -1.37 -27.59
N GLY A 231 -8.10 -0.15 -27.36
CA GLY A 231 -8.48 1.05 -28.13
C GLY A 231 -9.80 1.71 -27.71
N ALA A 232 -10.54 1.15 -26.75
CA ALA A 232 -11.78 1.74 -26.25
C ALA A 232 -11.55 2.94 -25.31
N THR A 233 -10.87 3.99 -25.80
CA THR A 233 -10.42 5.16 -25.02
C THR A 233 -11.53 6.08 -24.53
N GLN A 234 -12.73 5.98 -25.11
CA GLN A 234 -13.92 6.75 -24.72
C GLN A 234 -14.89 5.93 -23.85
N LYS A 235 -14.48 4.73 -23.40
CA LYS A 235 -15.33 3.88 -22.57
C LYS A 235 -15.46 4.49 -21.18
N ARG A 236 -16.70 4.84 -20.81
CA ARG A 236 -17.08 5.19 -19.44
C ARG A 236 -17.34 3.93 -18.62
N ILE A 237 -16.70 3.88 -17.45
CA ILE A 237 -16.86 2.81 -16.48
C ILE A 237 -17.93 3.25 -15.49
N THR A 238 -19.14 2.74 -15.68
CA THR A 238 -20.31 3.18 -14.92
C THR A 238 -21.09 1.99 -14.37
N TRP A 239 -21.59 2.17 -13.15
CA TRP A 239 -22.56 1.29 -12.52
C TRP A 239 -23.84 2.06 -12.22
N PHE A 240 -24.99 1.42 -12.48
CA PHE A 240 -26.32 1.99 -12.27
C PHE A 240 -27.07 1.27 -11.15
N GLN A 241 -28.08 1.93 -10.61
CA GLN A 241 -28.96 1.41 -9.56
C GLN A 241 -28.16 0.96 -8.32
N MET A 242 -27.26 1.80 -7.85
CA MET A 242 -26.30 1.50 -6.78
C MET A 242 -26.90 1.40 -5.37
N GLY A 243 -28.22 1.28 -5.24
CA GLY A 243 -28.91 1.04 -3.99
C GLY A 243 -29.01 2.28 -3.11
N ASN A 244 -29.10 2.10 -1.81
CA ASN A 244 -29.28 3.20 -0.85
C ASN A 244 -28.36 3.06 0.37
N MET A 245 -28.25 4.13 1.14
CA MET A 245 -27.77 4.12 2.52
C MET A 245 -28.87 4.63 3.46
N ARG A 246 -28.85 4.15 4.72
CA ARG A 246 -29.73 4.68 5.78
C ARG A 246 -29.02 5.66 6.71
N ASN A 247 -27.72 5.47 6.92
CA ASN A 247 -26.92 6.25 7.84
C ASN A 247 -25.57 6.56 7.20
N TRP A 248 -24.78 5.50 6.97
CA TRP A 248 -23.49 5.60 6.33
C TRP A 248 -23.26 4.44 5.34
N ARG A 249 -22.28 4.62 4.46
CA ARG A 249 -21.86 3.62 3.48
C ARG A 249 -20.40 3.80 3.09
N ILE A 250 -19.72 2.69 2.84
CA ILE A 250 -18.41 2.66 2.17
C ILE A 250 -18.56 1.94 0.83
N GLN A 251 -17.84 2.40 -0.19
CA GLN A 251 -17.74 1.72 -1.48
C GLN A 251 -16.34 1.12 -1.65
N ARG A 252 -16.25 -0.07 -2.23
CA ARG A 252 -15.01 -0.73 -2.61
C ARG A 252 -15.03 -1.05 -4.10
N PHE A 253 -13.86 -0.91 -4.73
CA PHE A 253 -13.62 -1.26 -6.11
C PHE A 253 -12.51 -2.30 -6.20
N ARG A 254 -12.68 -3.27 -7.10
CA ARG A 254 -11.71 -4.34 -7.32
C ARG A 254 -11.52 -4.58 -8.81
N GLY A 255 -10.30 -4.89 -9.19
CA GLY A 255 -9.95 -5.35 -10.52
C GLY A 255 -8.70 -6.20 -10.48
N ASP A 256 -8.31 -6.73 -11.63
CA ASP A 256 -7.02 -7.37 -11.81
C ASP A 256 -6.16 -6.59 -12.82
N THR A 257 -4.94 -7.08 -13.00
CA THR A 257 -3.94 -6.47 -13.88
C THR A 257 -4.29 -6.46 -15.36
N ASP A 258 -5.30 -7.24 -15.81
CA ASP A 258 -5.79 -7.11 -17.19
C ASP A 258 -6.58 -5.80 -17.34
N ALA A 259 -7.26 -5.36 -16.27
CA ALA A 259 -7.85 -4.04 -16.16
C ALA A 259 -6.78 -2.99 -15.84
N HIS A 260 -5.83 -2.78 -16.76
CA HIS A 260 -4.78 -1.78 -16.64
C HIS A 260 -5.35 -0.37 -16.86
N ILE A 261 -5.91 0.21 -15.80
CA ILE A 261 -6.53 1.54 -15.81
C ILE A 261 -5.84 2.48 -14.83
N SER A 262 -5.80 3.77 -15.16
CA SER A 262 -5.38 4.83 -14.24
C SER A 262 -6.61 5.61 -13.80
N ILE A 263 -6.85 5.66 -12.49
CA ILE A 263 -8.07 6.22 -11.91
C ILE A 263 -7.81 7.69 -11.56
N ALA A 264 -8.61 8.58 -12.12
CA ALA A 264 -8.50 10.01 -11.89
C ALA A 264 -9.52 10.51 -10.86
N ARG A 265 -10.76 9.98 -10.91
CA ARG A 265 -11.85 10.43 -10.05
C ARG A 265 -12.96 9.39 -9.92
N LEU A 266 -13.69 9.47 -8.81
CA LEU A 266 -14.97 8.80 -8.63
C LEU A 266 -16.09 9.83 -8.61
N GLU A 267 -17.05 9.71 -9.51
CA GLU A 267 -18.27 10.53 -9.53
C GLU A 267 -19.45 9.68 -9.06
N ALA A 268 -20.35 10.28 -8.28
CA ALA A 268 -21.55 9.62 -7.81
C ALA A 268 -22.76 10.55 -7.92
N GLN A 269 -23.84 10.05 -8.51
CA GLN A 269 -25.14 10.74 -8.50
C GLN A 269 -25.93 10.23 -7.30
N ILE A 270 -26.00 11.07 -6.26
CA ILE A 270 -26.61 10.74 -4.98
C ILE A 270 -27.80 11.67 -4.74
N GLU A 271 -28.96 11.08 -4.44
CA GLU A 271 -30.16 11.81 -4.02
C GLU A 271 -30.32 11.67 -2.51
N PRO A 272 -30.16 12.77 -1.73
CA PRO A 272 -30.35 12.73 -0.29
C PRO A 272 -31.84 12.52 0.02
N LEU A 273 -32.14 11.64 0.97
CA LEU A 273 -33.50 11.51 1.49
C LEU A 273 -33.69 12.59 2.56
N ALA A 274 -34.68 13.45 2.37
CA ALA A 274 -35.09 14.41 3.38
C ALA A 274 -35.83 13.68 4.52
N ALA A 275 -35.80 14.30 5.72
CA ALA A 275 -36.62 13.89 6.85
C ALA A 275 -38.11 14.13 6.58
#